data_AF-A0A9P3C190-F1
#
_entry.id   AF-A0A9P3C190-F1
#
_cell.length_a   1.000
_cell.length_b   1.000
_cell.length_c   1.000
_cell.angle_alpha   90.00
_cell.angle_beta   90.00
_cell.angle_gamma   90.00
#
_symmetry.space_group_name_H-M   'P 1'
#
loop_
_entity.id
_entity.type
_entity.pdbx_description
1 polymer ?
#
loop_
_entity_poly.entity_id
_entity_poly.type
_entity_poly.pdbx_seq_one_letter_code
_entity_poly.pdbx_strand_id
1 'polypeptide(L)'
;MRAILNSSTVLLALSYLGLVQADVPRLVDTAASDGTGYCGDASFINQSSGGSPLVSDCEALRQQIRDKHLAYAFAGYGNNHWVPFDSHGSCVIGFSCQGPYGVYWCEVDSRDAADLITSSIDKFRWDGKVGAKGQMPCDSRDGARRTTYWAIYHT
;
A
#
# COMPACT_ATOMS: atom_id res chain seq x y z
N MET A 1 -7.09 -29.89 30.14
CA MET A 1 -8.04 -28.93 29.55
C MET A 1 -7.35 -27.58 29.48
N ARG A 2 -7.03 -27.08 28.27
CA ARG A 2 -6.57 -25.71 28.07
C ARG A 2 -7.79 -24.87 27.77
N ALA A 3 -8.11 -23.90 28.63
CA ALA A 3 -9.19 -22.96 28.39
C ALA A 3 -8.80 -22.07 27.20
N ILE A 4 -9.55 -22.20 26.10
CA ILE A 4 -9.51 -21.25 24.99
C ILE A 4 -10.29 -20.03 25.49
N LEU A 5 -9.58 -19.03 26.00
CA LEU A 5 -10.17 -17.72 26.29
C LEU A 5 -10.46 -17.05 24.95
N ASN A 6 -11.74 -16.74 24.73
CA ASN A 6 -12.21 -16.07 23.53
C ASN A 6 -11.52 -14.70 23.39
N SER A 7 -10.66 -14.58 22.39
CA SER A 7 -9.74 -13.44 22.15
C SER A 7 -10.42 -12.07 22.14
N SER A 8 -11.71 -12.03 21.76
CA SER A 8 -12.47 -10.79 21.59
C SER A 8 -12.73 -10.00 22.88
N THR A 9 -12.75 -10.64 24.05
CA THR A 9 -13.08 -9.96 25.32
C THR A 9 -11.87 -9.24 25.92
N VAL A 10 -10.65 -9.72 25.66
CA VAL A 10 -9.41 -9.15 26.17
C VAL A 10 -9.06 -7.85 25.45
N LEU A 11 -9.31 -7.79 24.14
CA LEU A 11 -9.10 -6.61 23.31
C LEU A 11 -9.93 -5.39 23.75
N LEU A 12 -11.17 -5.61 24.20
CA LEU A 12 -12.07 -4.54 24.66
C LEU A 12 -11.66 -3.94 26.01
N ALA A 13 -10.97 -4.70 26.88
CA ALA A 13 -10.55 -4.19 28.19
C ALA A 13 -9.32 -3.28 28.11
N LEU A 14 -8.45 -3.50 27.12
CA LEU A 14 -7.17 -2.77 26.96
C LEU A 14 -7.34 -1.41 26.27
N SER A 15 -8.40 -1.21 25.50
CA SER A 15 -8.72 0.08 24.87
C SER A 15 -9.19 1.15 25.87
N TYR A 16 -9.87 0.75 26.95
CA TYR A 16 -10.33 1.65 28.01
C TYR A 16 -9.20 2.30 28.83
N LEU A 17 -8.01 1.70 28.84
CA LEU A 17 -6.84 2.21 29.56
C LEU A 17 -5.95 3.12 28.70
N GLY A 18 -6.34 3.43 27.45
CA GLY A 18 -5.57 4.31 26.57
C GLY A 18 -4.18 3.77 26.19
N LEU A 19 -3.89 2.50 26.46
CA LEU A 19 -2.61 1.85 26.17
C LEU A 19 -2.52 1.27 24.74
N VAL A 20 -3.59 1.42 23.96
CA VAL A 20 -3.64 1.08 22.53
C VAL A 20 -4.53 2.09 21.83
N GLN A 21 -4.02 2.73 20.78
CA GLN A 21 -4.89 3.39 19.80
C GLN A 21 -5.76 2.29 19.18
N ALA A 22 -7.07 2.47 19.20
CA ALA A 22 -7.95 1.69 18.35
C ALA A 22 -7.61 2.08 16.92
N ASP A 23 -6.76 1.29 16.27
CA ASP A 23 -6.68 1.30 14.81
C ASP A 23 -8.10 1.04 14.34
N VAL A 24 -8.74 2.05 13.73
CA VAL A 24 -9.86 1.79 12.83
C VAL A 24 -9.37 0.64 11.95
N PRO A 25 -10.09 -0.49 11.83
CA PRO A 25 -9.67 -1.55 10.93
C PRO A 25 -9.62 -0.96 9.53
N ARG A 26 -8.46 -0.41 9.16
CA ARG A 26 -7.99 -0.48 7.79
C ARG A 26 -8.14 -1.96 7.50
N LEU A 27 -9.06 -2.29 6.61
CA LEU A 27 -9.18 -3.63 6.06
C LEU A 27 -7.89 -3.90 5.28
N VAL A 28 -6.80 -4.09 6.01
CA VAL A 28 -5.42 -4.18 5.59
C VAL A 28 -4.85 -5.28 6.46
N ASP A 29 -4.85 -6.50 5.94
CA ASP A 29 -4.13 -7.57 6.60
C ASP A 29 -2.69 -7.51 6.14
N THR A 30 -1.78 -7.50 7.09
CA THR A 30 -0.34 -7.48 6.84
C THR A 30 0.22 -8.87 7.12
N ALA A 31 0.97 -9.42 6.17
CA ALA A 31 1.65 -10.70 6.30
C ALA A 31 3.12 -10.58 5.89
N ALA A 32 3.96 -11.54 6.29
CA ALA A 32 5.30 -11.63 5.74
C ALA A 32 5.23 -12.00 4.24
N SER A 33 6.04 -11.36 3.42
CA SER A 33 6.22 -11.66 1.99
C SER A 33 7.62 -12.24 1.78
N ASP A 34 7.75 -13.17 0.84
CA ASP A 34 9.05 -13.63 0.35
C ASP A 34 9.70 -12.64 -0.64
N GLY A 35 9.01 -11.54 -0.96
CA GLY A 35 9.47 -10.50 -1.87
C GLY A 35 9.48 -10.96 -3.32
N THR A 36 8.68 -11.95 -3.69
CA THR A 36 8.54 -12.35 -5.10
C THR A 36 7.61 -11.45 -5.90
N GLY A 37 6.80 -10.62 -5.23
CA GLY A 37 5.80 -9.73 -5.84
C GLY A 37 4.45 -10.42 -6.02
N TYR A 38 3.36 -9.70 -5.71
CA TYR A 38 1.98 -10.16 -5.91
C TYR A 38 1.34 -9.57 -7.18
N CYS A 39 2.06 -8.65 -7.84
CA CYS A 39 1.57 -7.92 -8.98
C CYS A 39 2.35 -8.26 -10.26
N GLY A 40 1.70 -8.03 -11.39
CA GLY A 40 2.32 -8.12 -12.71
C GLY A 40 2.84 -6.76 -13.20
N ASP A 41 3.14 -6.67 -14.48
CA ASP A 41 3.66 -5.45 -15.10
C ASP A 41 2.75 -4.24 -14.85
N ALA A 42 3.39 -3.13 -14.45
CA ALA A 42 2.71 -1.87 -14.20
C ALA A 42 2.73 -0.94 -15.42
N SER A 43 1.63 -0.24 -15.64
CA SER A 43 1.60 0.95 -16.50
C SER A 43 2.13 2.17 -15.75
N PHE A 44 2.67 3.15 -16.47
CA PHE A 44 3.31 4.33 -15.89
C PHE A 44 2.84 5.60 -16.61
N ILE A 45 2.24 6.51 -15.86
CA ILE A 45 1.77 7.82 -16.34
C ILE A 45 2.50 8.89 -15.54
N ASN A 46 3.22 9.78 -16.24
CA ASN A 46 3.93 10.90 -15.63
C ASN A 46 2.94 11.87 -14.95
N GLN A 47 3.19 12.22 -13.70
CA GLN A 47 2.47 13.24 -12.93
C GLN A 47 3.42 14.21 -12.21
N SER A 48 4.70 14.25 -12.60
CA SER A 48 5.70 15.15 -12.00
C SER A 48 5.32 16.60 -12.24
N SER A 49 5.30 17.38 -11.17
CA SER A 49 4.94 18.80 -11.16
C SER A 49 5.62 19.52 -9.99
N GLY A 50 5.47 20.84 -9.90
CA GLY A 50 5.94 21.60 -8.74
C GLY A 50 5.31 21.15 -7.41
N GLY A 51 4.13 20.51 -7.45
CA GLY A 51 3.47 19.92 -6.28
C GLY A 51 3.98 18.51 -5.93
N SER A 52 4.83 17.87 -6.73
CA SER A 52 5.26 16.50 -6.48
C SER A 52 6.21 16.37 -5.28
N PRO A 53 6.27 15.18 -4.64
CA PRO A 53 7.22 14.90 -3.57
C PRO A 53 8.67 14.91 -4.04
N LEU A 54 9.59 15.08 -3.11
CA LEU A 54 11.02 15.06 -3.36
C LEU A 54 11.49 13.65 -3.73
N VAL A 55 12.39 13.56 -4.71
CA VAL A 55 13.03 12.30 -5.12
C VAL A 55 13.78 11.69 -3.94
N SER A 56 14.50 12.48 -3.15
CA SER A 56 15.24 12.00 -1.96
C SER A 56 14.34 11.31 -0.94
N ASP A 57 13.14 11.85 -0.73
CA ASP A 57 12.17 11.29 0.21
C ASP A 57 11.60 9.98 -0.33
N CYS A 58 11.35 9.91 -1.64
CA CYS A 58 10.92 8.68 -2.29
C CYS A 58 12.02 7.60 -2.32
N GLU A 59 13.30 7.97 -2.46
CA GLU A 59 14.42 7.03 -2.35
C GLU A 59 14.55 6.44 -0.93
N ALA A 60 14.35 7.27 0.09
CA ALA A 60 14.31 6.82 1.48
C ALA A 60 13.09 5.93 1.75
N LEU A 61 11.91 6.29 1.24
CA LEU A 61 10.71 5.46 1.32
C LEU A 61 10.92 4.10 0.67
N ARG A 62 11.49 4.08 -0.54
CA ARG A 62 11.82 2.83 -1.25
C ARG A 62 12.69 1.92 -0.38
N GLN A 63 13.73 2.46 0.26
CA GLN A 63 14.61 1.67 1.12
C GLN A 63 13.86 1.11 2.32
N GLN A 64 13.11 1.97 3.03
CA GLN A 64 12.26 1.57 4.16
C GLN A 64 11.28 0.45 3.78
N ILE A 65 10.65 0.54 2.62
CA ILE A 65 9.70 -0.48 2.15
C ILE A 65 10.42 -1.79 1.84
N ARG A 66 11.58 -1.76 1.15
CA ARG A 66 12.35 -2.96 0.81
C ARG A 66 12.72 -3.75 2.06
N ASP A 67 13.09 -3.08 3.14
CA ASP A 67 13.55 -3.71 4.38
C ASP A 67 12.41 -4.38 5.18
N LYS A 68 11.15 -4.04 4.88
CA LYS A 68 9.99 -4.58 5.62
C LYS A 68 9.62 -6.01 5.24
N HIS A 69 9.78 -6.41 3.96
CA HIS A 69 9.35 -7.71 3.46
C HIS A 69 7.90 -8.08 3.83
N LEU A 70 6.95 -7.16 3.61
CA LEU A 70 5.55 -7.32 3.99
C LEU A 70 4.63 -7.35 2.76
N ALA A 71 3.56 -8.14 2.84
CA ALA A 71 2.41 -8.10 1.94
C ALA A 71 1.25 -7.39 2.62
N TYR A 72 0.51 -6.57 1.87
CA TYR A 72 -0.64 -5.80 2.32
C TYR A 72 -1.86 -6.19 1.49
N ALA A 73 -2.85 -6.80 2.13
CA ALA A 73 -4.12 -7.12 1.52
C ALA A 73 -5.15 -6.04 1.87
N PHE A 74 -5.56 -5.20 0.91
CA PHE A 74 -6.47 -4.08 1.17
C PHE A 74 -7.80 -4.17 0.43
N ALA A 75 -8.86 -3.72 1.09
CA ALA A 75 -10.20 -3.68 0.51
C ALA A 75 -10.42 -2.47 -0.42
N GLY A 76 -10.95 -2.77 -1.61
CA GLY A 76 -11.55 -1.81 -2.52
C GLY A 76 -13.00 -1.52 -2.15
N TYR A 77 -13.34 -0.24 -1.97
CA TYR A 77 -14.71 0.22 -1.78
C TYR A 77 -15.10 1.14 -2.94
N GLY A 78 -15.71 0.55 -3.97
CA GLY A 78 -16.07 1.28 -5.18
C GLY A 78 -14.88 1.95 -5.88
N ASN A 79 -15.18 2.90 -6.75
CA ASN A 79 -14.18 3.66 -7.48
C ASN A 79 -13.79 4.86 -6.59
N ASN A 80 -12.51 5.02 -6.26
CA ASN A 80 -11.88 6.15 -5.53
C ASN A 80 -11.46 5.92 -4.07
N HIS A 81 -11.51 4.70 -3.53
CA HIS A 81 -10.87 4.44 -2.22
C HIS A 81 -9.37 4.24 -2.38
N TRP A 82 -8.55 5.17 -1.86
CA TRP A 82 -7.10 5.09 -1.85
C TRP A 82 -6.57 4.75 -0.45
N VAL A 83 -5.72 3.74 -0.40
CA VAL A 83 -5.06 3.27 0.82
C VAL A 83 -3.56 3.60 0.70
N PRO A 84 -3.03 4.54 1.50
CA PRO A 84 -1.59 4.74 1.63
C PRO A 84 -0.92 3.43 2.07
N PHE A 85 0.09 2.97 1.35
CA PHE A 85 0.86 1.79 1.74
C PHE A 85 1.93 2.17 2.76
N ASP A 86 2.69 3.22 2.47
CA ASP A 86 3.70 3.77 3.37
C ASP A 86 4.07 5.20 2.96
N SER A 87 4.78 5.91 3.82
CA SER A 87 5.26 7.26 3.57
C SER A 87 6.62 7.56 4.22
N HIS A 88 7.34 8.50 3.61
CA HIS A 88 8.56 9.08 4.18
C HIS A 88 8.69 10.53 3.69
N GLY A 89 8.89 11.47 4.60
CA GLY A 89 8.97 12.89 4.25
C GLY A 89 7.75 13.34 3.44
N SER A 90 8.01 13.94 2.27
CA SER A 90 6.95 14.35 1.33
C SER A 90 6.37 13.21 0.50
N CYS A 91 7.01 12.03 0.45
CA CYS A 91 6.63 10.96 -0.46
C CYS A 91 5.64 9.98 0.17
N VAL A 92 4.54 9.71 -0.55
CA VAL A 92 3.57 8.66 -0.24
C VAL A 92 3.40 7.77 -1.46
N ILE A 93 3.40 6.45 -1.26
CA ILE A 93 2.91 5.48 -2.25
C ILE A 93 1.58 4.93 -1.74
N GLY A 94 0.55 4.94 -2.58
CA GLY A 94 -0.78 4.45 -2.23
C GLY A 94 -1.42 3.65 -3.35
N PHE A 95 -2.41 2.84 -2.98
CA PHE A 95 -3.08 1.92 -3.89
C PHE A 95 -4.59 2.03 -3.80
N SER A 96 -5.27 1.64 -4.87
CA SER A 96 -6.73 1.53 -4.94
C SER A 96 -7.10 0.26 -5.68
N CYS A 97 -7.83 -0.62 -5.02
CA CYS A 97 -8.37 -1.84 -5.61
C CYS A 97 -9.74 -1.50 -6.20
N GLN A 98 -9.88 -1.49 -7.52
CA GLN A 98 -11.16 -1.20 -8.17
C GLN A 98 -11.79 -2.49 -8.70
N GLY A 99 -13.11 -2.58 -8.59
CA GLY A 99 -13.92 -3.70 -9.05
C GLY A 99 -15.36 -3.26 -9.30
N PRO A 100 -16.23 -4.15 -9.81
CA PRO A 100 -17.68 -3.90 -9.89
C PRO A 100 -18.28 -3.60 -8.50
N TYR A 101 -19.57 -3.35 -8.34
CA TYR A 101 -20.13 -3.03 -7.02
C TYR A 101 -19.89 -4.16 -6.00
N GLY A 102 -19.23 -3.88 -4.87
CA GLY A 102 -18.93 -4.87 -3.81
C GLY A 102 -17.61 -4.60 -3.07
N VAL A 103 -17.25 -5.47 -2.11
CA VAL A 103 -15.94 -5.47 -1.44
C VAL A 103 -15.02 -6.43 -2.18
N TYR A 104 -13.89 -5.92 -2.67
CA TYR A 104 -12.84 -6.71 -3.33
C TYR A 104 -11.53 -6.51 -2.61
N TRP A 105 -10.63 -7.48 -2.72
CA TRP A 105 -9.31 -7.42 -2.11
C TRP A 105 -8.25 -7.36 -3.20
N CYS A 106 -7.22 -6.56 -2.97
CA CYS A 106 -6.00 -6.60 -3.76
C CYS A 106 -4.82 -6.76 -2.81
N GLU A 107 -3.83 -7.51 -3.26
CA GLU A 107 -2.61 -7.78 -2.49
C GLU A 107 -1.42 -7.15 -3.21
N VAL A 108 -0.64 -6.38 -2.47
CA VAL A 108 0.58 -5.72 -2.94
C VAL A 108 1.64 -5.95 -1.88
N ASP A 109 2.88 -6.26 -2.28
CA ASP A 109 3.97 -6.37 -1.33
C ASP A 109 5.00 -5.23 -1.40
N SER A 110 5.96 -5.32 -0.47
CA SER A 110 7.09 -4.41 -0.37
C SER A 110 7.88 -4.31 -1.68
N ARG A 111 8.05 -5.41 -2.43
CA ARG A 111 8.80 -5.38 -3.69
C ARG A 111 8.01 -4.62 -4.75
N ASP A 112 6.72 -4.92 -4.91
CA ASP A 112 5.83 -4.25 -5.85
C ASP A 112 5.89 -2.72 -5.63
N ALA A 113 5.69 -2.27 -4.39
CA ALA A 113 5.73 -0.85 -4.06
C ALA A 113 7.12 -0.21 -4.28
N ALA A 114 8.21 -0.90 -3.92
CA ALA A 114 9.56 -0.38 -4.10
C ALA A 114 9.96 -0.29 -5.59
N ASP A 115 9.53 -1.24 -6.41
CA ASP A 115 9.82 -1.28 -7.85
C ASP A 115 9.03 -0.19 -8.60
N LEU A 116 7.79 0.12 -8.16
CA LEU A 116 7.02 1.27 -8.64
C LEU A 116 7.71 2.60 -8.36
N ILE A 117 8.24 2.78 -7.14
CA ILE A 117 8.99 4.01 -6.77
C ILE A 117 10.26 4.12 -7.63
N THR A 118 11.04 3.04 -7.72
CA THR A 118 12.28 3.00 -8.50
C THR A 118 12.01 3.38 -9.96
N SER A 119 11.06 2.69 -10.59
CA SER A 119 10.69 2.92 -11.99
C SER A 119 10.15 4.33 -12.24
N SER A 120 9.43 4.91 -11.27
CA SER A 120 8.89 6.27 -11.39
C SER A 120 9.98 7.32 -11.32
N ILE A 121 10.97 7.16 -10.44
CA ILE A 121 12.14 8.05 -10.37
C ILE A 121 12.93 7.97 -11.68
N ASP A 122 13.22 6.77 -12.16
CA ASP A 122 14.00 6.56 -13.39
C ASP A 122 13.34 7.17 -14.62
N LYS A 123 12.00 7.07 -14.71
CA LYS A 123 11.24 7.55 -15.87
C LYS A 123 10.89 9.03 -15.79
N PHE A 124 10.55 9.54 -14.60
CA PHE A 124 9.80 10.78 -14.45
C PHE A 124 10.37 11.78 -13.45
N ARG A 125 11.56 11.54 -12.88
CA ARG A 125 12.23 12.56 -12.07
C ARG A 125 12.34 13.88 -12.84
N TRP A 126 11.95 14.96 -12.18
CA TRP A 126 12.00 16.30 -12.75
C TRP A 126 12.16 17.31 -11.62
N ASP A 127 13.18 18.19 -11.73
CA ASP A 127 13.47 19.23 -10.74
C ASP A 127 13.55 18.73 -9.28
N GLY A 128 14.23 17.60 -9.08
CA GLY A 128 14.36 16.97 -7.76
C GLY A 128 13.06 16.39 -7.19
N LYS A 129 11.98 16.35 -7.99
CA LYS A 129 10.66 15.83 -7.62
C LYS A 129 10.21 14.67 -8.51
N VAL A 130 9.26 13.88 -8.03
CA VAL A 130 8.68 12.77 -8.81
C VAL A 130 7.20 12.58 -8.49
N GLY A 131 6.36 12.56 -9.51
CA GLY A 131 4.95 12.17 -9.41
C GLY A 131 4.64 11.16 -10.50
N ALA A 132 3.94 10.08 -10.13
CA ALA A 132 3.57 9.05 -11.08
C ALA A 132 2.31 8.34 -10.64
N LYS A 133 1.59 7.77 -11.59
CA LYS A 133 0.47 6.86 -11.32
C LYS A 133 0.37 5.79 -12.39
N GLY A 134 -0.43 4.78 -12.11
CA GLY A 134 -0.70 3.74 -13.08
C GLY A 134 -1.62 2.68 -12.54
N GLN A 135 -1.58 1.53 -13.21
CA GLN A 135 -2.31 0.34 -12.80
C GLN A 135 -1.46 -0.90 -13.07
N MET A 136 -1.71 -1.95 -12.30
CA MET A 136 -1.10 -3.27 -12.46
C MET A 136 -2.09 -4.36 -12.04
N PRO A 137 -2.08 -5.54 -12.67
CA PRO A 137 -2.89 -6.66 -12.21
C PRO A 137 -2.23 -7.31 -10.99
N CYS A 138 -2.92 -7.37 -9.86
CA CYS A 138 -2.43 -7.98 -8.62
C CYS A 138 -3.32 -9.14 -8.18
N ASP A 139 -2.74 -10.04 -7.40
CA ASP A 139 -3.48 -11.15 -6.80
C ASP A 139 -4.47 -10.68 -5.73
N SER A 140 -5.37 -11.58 -5.37
CA SER A 140 -6.46 -11.36 -4.42
C SER A 140 -6.74 -12.62 -3.62
N ARG A 141 -7.35 -12.45 -2.44
CA ARG A 141 -7.69 -13.56 -1.53
C ARG A 141 -8.55 -14.65 -2.13
N ASP A 142 -9.37 -14.34 -3.13
CA ASP A 142 -10.21 -15.33 -3.81
C ASP A 142 -9.51 -16.00 -5.00
N GLY A 143 -8.21 -15.76 -5.17
CA GLY A 143 -7.38 -16.32 -6.25
C GLY A 143 -7.52 -15.63 -7.60
N ALA A 144 -8.35 -14.58 -7.72
CA ALA A 144 -8.47 -13.82 -8.96
C ALA A 144 -7.43 -12.69 -9.06
N ARG A 145 -7.07 -12.29 -10.28
CA ARG A 145 -6.26 -11.10 -10.53
C ARG A 145 -7.15 -9.87 -10.74
N ARG A 146 -6.85 -8.78 -10.04
CA ARG A 146 -7.61 -7.53 -10.08
C ARG A 146 -6.74 -6.35 -10.46
N THR A 147 -7.35 -5.41 -11.17
CA THR A 147 -6.69 -4.15 -11.51
C THR A 147 -6.52 -3.33 -10.24
N THR A 148 -5.26 -3.15 -9.86
CA THR A 148 -4.85 -2.30 -8.75
C THR A 148 -4.27 -1.01 -9.32
N TYR A 149 -4.86 0.11 -8.95
CA TYR A 149 -4.34 1.44 -9.26
C TYR A 149 -3.32 1.83 -8.21
N TRP A 150 -2.32 2.60 -8.62
CA TRP A 150 -1.27 3.07 -7.73
C TRP A 150 -0.90 4.51 -8.06
N ALA A 151 -0.38 5.24 -7.07
CA ALA A 151 0.11 6.60 -7.24
C ALA A 151 1.20 6.95 -6.23
N ILE A 152 2.18 7.74 -6.69
CA ILE A 152 3.13 8.48 -5.87
C ILE A 152 2.63 9.93 -5.77
N TYR A 153 2.37 10.37 -4.55
CA TYR A 153 1.81 11.69 -4.27
C TYR A 153 2.38 12.27 -2.97
N HIS A 154 2.06 13.53 -2.70
CA HIS A 154 2.38 14.20 -1.45
C HIS A 154 1.12 14.36 -0.60
N THR A 155 1.27 14.45 0.73
CA THR A 155 0.19 14.84 1.66
C THR A 155 -0.09 16.33 1.66
#